data_AF-A0A7W7SWN5-F1
#
_entry.id   AF-A0A7W7SWN5-F1
#
_cell.length_a   1.000
_cell.length_b   1.000
_cell.length_c   1.000
_cell.angle_alpha   90.00
_cell.angle_beta   90.00
_cell.angle_gamma   90.00
#
_symmetry.space_group_name_H-M   'P 1'
#
loop_
_entity.id
_entity.type
_entity.pdbx_description
1 polymer ?
#
loop_
_entity_poly.entity_id
_entity_poly.type
_entity_poly.pdbx_seq_one_letter_code
_entity_poly.pdbx_strand_id
1 'polypeptide(L)'
;MSGEAGFAAGYALVLLAVVGALELYGRQSTSAWSSRIFAGYRRAVPDPPEPAEREDWPHSEVGRFHRVLSLSISAVAVVLLAAELFRHHRPVEVAVLVGIAIPHCVLLVRMVQQLARVPVPPPG
;
A
#
# COMPACT_ATOMS: atom_id res chain seq x y z
N MET A 1 -11.76 -27.29 5.22
CA MET A 1 -11.76 -26.18 4.26
C MET A 1 -12.06 -26.74 2.89
N SER A 2 -13.01 -26.16 2.16
CA SER A 2 -13.15 -26.41 0.73
C SER A 2 -11.87 -25.96 -0.01
N GLY A 3 -11.62 -26.55 -1.19
CA GLY A 3 -10.49 -26.15 -2.04
C GLY A 3 -10.62 -24.70 -2.53
N GLU A 4 -11.85 -24.26 -2.84
CA GLU A 4 -12.18 -22.87 -3.23
C GLU A 4 -11.82 -21.87 -2.12
N ALA A 5 -12.30 -22.11 -0.89
CA ALA A 5 -12.02 -21.21 0.24
C ALA A 5 -10.54 -21.21 0.61
N GLY A 6 -9.87 -22.34 0.50
CA GLY A 6 -8.42 -22.43 0.69
C GLY A 6 -7.64 -21.63 -0.35
N PHE A 7 -8.03 -21.72 -1.62
CA PHE A 7 -7.43 -20.95 -2.70
C PHE A 7 -7.67 -19.45 -2.51
N ALA A 8 -8.90 -19.04 -2.19
CA ALA A 8 -9.25 -17.64 -1.95
C ALA A 8 -8.47 -17.06 -0.75
N ALA A 9 -8.40 -17.78 0.36
CA ALA A 9 -7.64 -17.38 1.54
C ALA A 9 -6.14 -17.26 1.23
N GLY A 10 -5.55 -18.23 0.53
CA GLY A 10 -4.15 -18.19 0.11
C GLY A 10 -3.85 -17.03 -0.83
N TYR A 11 -4.72 -16.78 -1.80
CA TYR A 11 -4.59 -15.67 -2.74
C TYR A 11 -4.70 -14.31 -2.03
N ALA A 12 -5.66 -14.15 -1.11
CA ALA A 12 -5.79 -12.94 -0.32
C ALA A 12 -4.57 -12.67 0.58
N LEU A 13 -3.92 -13.70 1.11
CA LEU A 13 -2.64 -13.54 1.83
C LEU A 13 -1.51 -13.07 0.92
N VAL A 14 -1.43 -13.57 -0.32
CA VAL A 14 -0.48 -13.07 -1.31
C VAL A 14 -0.75 -11.60 -1.63
N LEU A 15 -2.01 -11.21 -1.81
CA LEU A 15 -2.38 -9.81 -2.03
C LEU A 15 -1.98 -8.93 -0.84
N LEU A 16 -2.18 -9.40 0.39
CA LEU A 16 -1.74 -8.68 1.59
C LEU A 16 -0.22 -8.50 1.63
N ALA A 17 0.53 -9.54 1.27
CA ALA A 17 1.98 -9.48 1.19
C ALA A 17 2.44 -8.49 0.11
N VAL A 18 1.77 -8.45 -1.05
CA VAL A 18 2.02 -7.47 -2.11
C VAL A 18 1.76 -6.05 -1.61
N VAL A 19 0.64 -5.81 -0.92
CA VAL A 19 0.34 -4.49 -0.34
C VAL A 19 1.41 -4.08 0.68
N GLY A 20 1.81 -4.99 1.57
CA GLY A 20 2.89 -4.75 2.52
C GLY A 20 4.21 -4.44 1.83
N ALA A 21 4.55 -5.18 0.77
CA ALA A 21 5.75 -4.93 -0.03
C ALA A 21 5.71 -3.58 -0.73
N LEU A 22 4.56 -3.17 -1.28
CA LEU A 22 4.37 -1.85 -1.89
C LEU A 22 4.49 -0.73 -0.86
N GLU A 23 3.99 -0.92 0.36
CA GLU A 23 4.18 0.05 1.44
C GLU A 23 5.64 0.15 1.90
N LEU A 24 6.35 -0.98 1.99
CA LEU A 24 7.77 -1.05 2.34
C LEU A 24 8.66 -0.41 1.27
N TYR A 25 8.44 -0.78 0.00
CA TYR A 25 9.12 -0.16 -1.14
C TYR A 25 8.75 1.32 -1.27
N GLY A 26 7.50 1.63 -0.93
CA GLY A 26 6.96 2.96 -0.77
C GLY A 26 7.54 3.79 0.39
N ARG A 27 8.57 3.32 1.10
CA ARG A 27 9.33 4.12 2.08
C ARG A 27 10.73 4.49 1.60
N GLN A 28 11.17 4.00 0.45
CA GLN A 28 12.51 4.28 -0.05
C GLN A 28 12.65 5.73 -0.54
N SER A 29 13.74 6.41 -0.19
CA SER A 29 14.05 7.73 -0.74
C SER A 29 14.28 7.62 -2.25
N THR A 30 13.53 8.37 -3.06
CA THR A 30 13.74 8.46 -4.52
C THR A 30 14.83 9.47 -4.89
N SER A 31 15.36 10.21 -3.91
CA SER A 31 16.37 11.25 -4.16
C SER A 31 17.67 10.65 -4.69
N ALA A 32 18.22 11.24 -5.76
CA ALA A 32 19.55 10.88 -6.25
C ALA A 32 20.63 11.05 -5.15
N TRP A 33 20.45 12.04 -4.27
CA TRP A 33 21.34 12.38 -3.17
C TRP A 33 21.40 11.34 -2.04
N SER A 34 20.41 10.45 -1.89
CA SER A 34 20.45 9.40 -0.86
C SER A 34 21.36 8.23 -1.23
N SER A 35 21.72 8.09 -2.50
CA SER A 35 22.60 7.03 -2.98
C SER A 35 23.97 7.07 -2.30
N ARG A 36 24.48 5.87 -1.96
CA ARG A 36 25.83 5.68 -1.43
C ARG A 36 26.91 6.14 -2.41
N ILE A 37 26.63 6.13 -3.71
CA ILE A 37 27.57 6.53 -4.77
C ILE A 37 27.92 8.02 -4.65
N PHE A 38 26.94 8.86 -4.28
CA PHE A 38 27.15 10.31 -4.14
C PHE A 38 27.56 10.74 -2.72
N ALA A 39 27.93 9.79 -1.83
CA ALA A 39 28.35 10.12 -0.47
C ALA A 39 29.68 10.91 -0.43
N GLY A 40 30.58 10.71 -1.40
CA GLY A 40 31.80 11.51 -1.55
C GLY A 40 31.50 12.93 -2.03
N TYR A 41 30.67 13.05 -3.08
CA TYR A 41 30.23 14.33 -3.64
C TYR A 41 29.48 15.20 -2.62
N ARG A 42 28.64 14.61 -1.76
CA ARG A 42 27.96 15.32 -0.66
C ARG A 42 28.89 16.04 0.30
N ARG A 43 30.09 15.50 0.54
CA ARG A 43 31.06 16.13 1.46
C ARG A 43 31.78 17.31 0.83
N ALA A 44 31.80 17.37 -0.50
CA ALA A 44 32.52 18.38 -1.26
C ALA A 44 31.64 19.58 -1.68
N VAL A 45 30.31 19.43 -1.59
CA VAL A 45 29.35 20.49 -1.95
C VAL A 45 28.90 21.21 -0.67
N PRO A 46 29.20 22.51 -0.50
CA PRO A 46 28.55 23.35 0.50
C PRO A 46 27.06 23.48 0.15
N ASP A 47 26.18 23.28 1.13
CA ASP A 47 24.71 23.39 1.02
C ASP A 47 24.07 22.54 -0.10
N PRO A 48 24.05 21.19 0.04
CA PRO A 48 23.37 20.32 -0.92
C PRO A 48 21.85 20.56 -0.93
N PRO A 49 21.18 20.45 -2.10
CA PRO A 49 19.75 20.62 -2.19
C PRO A 49 19.01 19.56 -1.36
N GLU A 50 17.99 20.01 -0.62
CA GLU A 50 17.10 19.13 0.13
C GLU A 50 16.47 18.10 -0.81
N PRO A 51 16.46 16.80 -0.46
CA PRO A 51 15.71 15.79 -1.19
C PRO A 51 14.25 16.21 -1.35
N ALA A 52 13.74 16.24 -2.59
CA ALA A 52 12.32 16.43 -2.83
C ALA A 52 11.53 15.42 -1.99
N GLU A 53 10.51 15.90 -1.28
CA GLU A 53 9.71 15.04 -0.43
C GLU A 53 8.93 14.04 -1.31
N ARG A 54 8.61 12.87 -0.76
CA ARG A 54 7.96 11.80 -1.53
C ARG A 54 6.57 12.22 -2.05
N GLU A 55 5.92 13.13 -1.33
CA GLU A 55 4.64 13.74 -1.69
C GLU A 55 4.78 15.08 -2.46
N ASP A 56 5.99 15.56 -2.76
CA ASP A 56 6.17 16.84 -3.45
C ASP A 56 5.60 16.81 -4.86
N TRP A 57 4.47 17.45 -5.05
CA TRP A 57 3.93 17.73 -6.38
C TRP A 57 4.51 19.06 -6.90
N PRO A 58 5.00 19.15 -8.15
CA PRO A 58 4.96 18.17 -9.25
C PRO A 58 6.17 17.23 -9.41
N HIS A 59 7.13 17.25 -8.49
CA HIS A 59 8.44 16.63 -8.69
C HIS A 59 8.50 15.13 -8.32
N SER A 60 7.57 14.62 -7.51
CA SER A 60 7.45 13.22 -7.09
C SER A 60 5.99 12.81 -6.85
N GLU A 61 5.43 11.99 -7.75
CA GLU A 61 4.12 11.33 -7.54
C GLU A 61 4.21 9.87 -7.05
N VAL A 62 5.42 9.35 -6.86
CA VAL A 62 5.66 7.93 -6.61
C VAL A 62 4.93 7.44 -5.36
N GLY A 63 4.91 8.24 -4.28
CA GLY A 63 4.19 7.89 -3.06
C GLY A 63 2.66 7.78 -3.26
N ARG A 64 2.09 8.70 -4.03
CA ARG A 64 0.65 8.72 -4.35
C ARG A 64 0.25 7.54 -5.25
N PHE A 65 1.08 7.20 -6.24
CA PHE A 65 0.86 6.03 -7.10
C PHE A 65 0.81 4.72 -6.30
N HIS A 66 1.80 4.48 -5.43
CA HIS A 66 1.85 3.27 -4.60
C HIS A 66 0.65 3.18 -3.65
N ARG A 67 0.20 4.31 -3.07
CA ARG A 67 -1.00 4.34 -2.22
C ARG A 67 -2.27 3.96 -2.99
N VAL A 68 -2.47 4.50 -4.20
CA VAL A 68 -3.63 4.17 -5.04
C VAL A 68 -3.61 2.70 -5.45
N LEU A 69 -2.44 2.17 -5.79
CA LEU A 69 -2.28 0.76 -6.14
C LEU A 69 -2.59 -0.15 -4.96
N SER A 70 -2.02 0.12 -3.78
CA SER A 70 -2.30 -0.64 -2.55
C SER A 70 -3.76 -0.57 -2.13
N LEU A 71 -4.41 0.59 -2.26
CA LEU A 71 -5.85 0.76 -2.02
C LEU A 71 -6.67 -0.13 -2.97
N SER A 72 -6.33 -0.13 -4.26
CA SER A 72 -7.03 -0.91 -5.28
C SER A 72 -6.90 -2.41 -5.03
N ILE A 73 -5.69 -2.89 -4.72
CA ILE A 73 -5.45 -4.31 -4.38
C ILE A 73 -6.22 -4.70 -3.13
N SER A 74 -6.22 -3.84 -2.09
CA SER A 74 -6.95 -4.10 -0.85
C SER A 74 -8.47 -4.17 -1.10
N ALA A 75 -9.02 -3.30 -1.95
CA ALA A 75 -10.43 -3.32 -2.32
C ALA A 75 -10.81 -4.63 -3.03
N VAL A 76 -10.00 -5.07 -4.00
CA VAL A 76 -10.22 -6.35 -4.70
C VAL A 76 -10.18 -7.52 -3.73
N ALA A 77 -9.23 -7.56 -2.80
CA ALA A 77 -9.14 -8.61 -1.80
C ALA A 77 -10.39 -8.66 -0.89
N VAL A 78 -10.89 -7.49 -0.44
CA VAL A 78 -12.12 -7.41 0.36
C VAL A 78 -13.32 -7.93 -0.41
N VAL A 79 -13.46 -7.58 -1.69
CA VAL A 79 -14.56 -8.07 -2.54
C VAL A 79 -14.51 -9.58 -2.71
N LEU A 80 -13.33 -10.15 -2.98
CA LEU A 80 -13.15 -11.60 -3.10
C LEU A 80 -13.50 -12.33 -1.80
N LEU A 81 -12.98 -11.84 -0.67
CA LEU A 81 -13.25 -12.44 0.64
C LEU A 81 -14.73 -12.32 1.04
N ALA A 82 -15.39 -11.19 0.72
CA ALA A 82 -16.82 -11.02 0.97
C ALA A 82 -17.65 -12.02 0.16
N ALA A 83 -17.35 -12.19 -1.13
CA ALA A 83 -18.02 -13.16 -1.99
C ALA A 83 -17.88 -14.60 -1.45
N GLU A 84 -16.69 -14.96 -0.98
CA GLU A 84 -16.43 -16.26 -0.39
C GLU A 84 -17.17 -16.46 0.95
N LEU A 85 -17.23 -15.41 1.77
CA LEU A 85 -17.98 -15.42 3.03
C LEU A 85 -19.48 -15.67 2.81
N PHE A 86 -20.05 -15.12 1.74
CA PHE A 86 -21.45 -15.36 1.37
C PHE A 86 -21.71 -16.79 0.91
N ARG A 87 -20.72 -17.44 0.28
CA ARG A 87 -20.85 -18.84 -0.18
C ARG A 87 -20.70 -19.86 0.95
N HIS A 88 -19.89 -19.55 1.97
CA HIS A 88 -19.47 -20.52 2.98
C HIS A 88 -20.13 -20.31 4.34
N HIS A 89 -20.76 -21.37 4.87
CA HIS A 89 -21.50 -21.32 6.14
C HIS A 89 -20.80 -22.07 7.28
N ARG A 90 -19.60 -22.63 7.03
CA ARG A 90 -18.85 -23.35 8.07
C ARG A 90 -18.12 -22.36 8.98
N PRO A 91 -18.25 -22.46 10.31
CA PRO A 91 -17.74 -21.44 11.23
C PRO A 91 -16.22 -21.29 11.19
N VAL A 92 -15.47 -22.38 10.96
CA VAL A 92 -14.01 -22.34 10.82
C VAL A 92 -13.59 -21.61 9.54
N GLU A 93 -14.29 -21.83 8.42
CA GLU A 93 -13.99 -21.17 7.15
C GLU A 93 -14.26 -19.67 7.26
N VAL A 94 -15.40 -19.31 7.87
CA VAL A 94 -15.74 -17.92 8.16
C VAL A 94 -14.68 -17.26 9.06
N ALA A 95 -14.24 -17.93 10.13
CA ALA A 95 -13.23 -17.37 11.03
C ALA A 95 -11.89 -17.08 10.32
N VAL A 96 -11.43 -17.98 9.45
CA VAL A 96 -10.20 -17.79 8.67
C VAL A 96 -10.35 -16.63 7.68
N LEU A 97 -11.45 -16.60 6.92
CA LEU A 97 -11.70 -15.55 5.92
C LEU A 97 -11.84 -14.18 6.57
N VAL A 98 -12.57 -14.08 7.70
CA VAL A 98 -12.68 -12.84 8.49
C VAL A 98 -11.30 -12.41 9.02
N GLY A 99 -10.51 -13.34 9.55
CA GLY A 99 -9.16 -13.05 10.02
C GLY A 99 -8.26 -12.40 8.97
N ILE A 100 -8.37 -12.84 7.71
CA ILE A 100 -7.63 -12.27 6.57
C ILE A 100 -8.27 -10.98 6.04
N ALA A 101 -9.60 -10.84 6.14
CA ALA A 101 -10.31 -9.66 5.69
C ALA A 101 -10.03 -8.43 6.57
N ILE A 102 -9.90 -8.61 7.89
CA ILE A 102 -9.64 -7.51 8.86
C ILE A 102 -8.46 -6.62 8.44
N PRO A 103 -7.23 -7.12 8.19
CA PRO A 103 -6.12 -6.25 7.81
C PRO A 103 -6.37 -5.50 6.50
N HIS A 104 -7.00 -6.13 5.49
CA HIS A 104 -7.36 -5.45 4.25
C HIS A 104 -8.38 -4.33 4.47
N CYS A 105 -9.41 -4.57 5.28
CA CYS A 105 -10.39 -3.55 5.65
C CYS A 105 -9.73 -2.38 6.41
N VAL A 106 -8.83 -2.68 7.35
CA VAL A 106 -8.08 -1.66 8.09
C VAL A 106 -7.24 -0.81 7.15
N LEU A 107 -6.48 -1.43 6.24
CA LEU A 107 -5.66 -0.73 5.26
C LEU A 107 -6.51 0.15 4.33
N LEU A 108 -7.60 -0.40 3.82
CA LEU A 108 -8.54 0.31 2.95
C LEU A 108 -9.12 1.54 3.65
N VAL A 109 -9.62 1.41 4.88
CA VAL A 109 -10.14 2.53 5.66
C VAL A 109 -9.06 3.58 5.91
N ARG A 110 -7.86 3.17 6.32
CA ARG A 110 -6.75 4.11 6.58
C ARG A 110 -6.35 4.87 5.32
N MET A 111 -6.26 4.20 4.19
CA MET A 111 -5.89 4.82 2.91
C MET A 111 -6.96 5.80 2.42
N VAL A 112 -8.24 5.44 2.52
CA VAL A 112 -9.35 6.34 2.19
C VAL A 112 -9.35 7.57 3.10
N GLN A 113 -9.15 7.38 4.41
CA GLN A 113 -9.05 8.50 5.35
C GLN A 113 -7.85 9.41 5.07
N GLN A 114 -6.72 8.84 4.68
CA GLN A 114 -5.54 9.63 4.29
C GLN A 114 -5.85 10.48 3.06
N LEU A 115 -6.43 9.89 2.00
CA LEU A 115 -6.79 10.61 0.79
C LEU A 115 -7.81 11.72 1.04
N ALA A 116 -8.82 11.46 1.88
CA ALA A 116 -9.82 12.45 2.26
C ALA A 116 -9.24 13.65 3.04
N ARG A 117 -8.05 13.50 3.64
CA ARG A 117 -7.38 14.54 4.42
C ARG A 117 -6.35 15.34 3.63
N VAL A 118 -6.00 14.95 2.41
CA VAL A 118 -5.03 15.69 1.59
C VAL A 118 -5.67 16.98 1.10
N PRO A 119 -5.15 18.17 1.48
CA PRO A 119 -5.61 19.43 0.91
C PRO A 119 -5.30 19.47 -0.58
N VAL A 120 -6.29 19.77 -1.43
CA VAL A 120 -6.05 20.05 -2.85
C VAL A 120 -5.52 21.48 -2.94
N PRO A 121 -4.26 21.71 -3.39
CA PRO A 121 -3.79 23.07 -3.62
C PRO A 121 -4.66 23.73 -4.70
N PRO A 122 -5.02 25.02 -4.54
CA PRO A 122 -5.77 25.71 -5.58
C PRO A 122 -4.97 25.71 -6.89
N PRO A 123 -5.63 25.59 -8.06
CA PRO A 123 -4.95 25.77 -9.33
C PRO A 123 -4.36 27.19 -9.37
N GLY A 124 -3.03 27.28 -9.52
CA GLY A 124 -2.31 28.53 -9.79
C GLY A 124 -2.46 28.96 -11.23
#